data_AF-A0A0Q7MZ28-F1
#
_entry.id   AF-A0A0Q7MZ28-F1
#
_cell.length_a   1.000
_cell.length_b   1.000
_cell.length_c   1.000
_cell.angle_alpha   90.00
_cell.angle_beta   90.00
_cell.angle_gamma   90.00
#
_symmetry.space_group_name_H-M   'P 1'
#
loop_
_entity.id
_entity.type
_entity.pdbx_description
1 polymer ?
#
loop_
_entity_poly.entity_id
_entity_poly.type
_entity_poly.pdbx_seq_one_letter_code
_entity_poly.pdbx_strand_id
1 'polypeptide(L)'
;MRRVLVAAVSLVSAAAFLTIIVAVAVWPGEAKLTAPLFCSSPATEPVVVSDTFHDSEGTSTNYTLYCVSDRGVLTDEGFALPMLVLFAAHVVILGALLLLAAVIGRVGHRPEPSDGPFERVQDS
;
A
#
# COMPACT_ATOMS: atom_id res chain seq x y z
N MET A 1 20.68 14.09 2.80
CA MET A 1 20.57 12.61 2.74
C MET A 1 19.86 12.01 3.93
N ARG A 2 20.29 12.25 5.19
CA ARG A 2 19.63 11.69 6.39
C ARG A 2 18.11 11.88 6.46
N ARG A 3 17.59 13.08 6.18
CA ARG A 3 16.13 13.35 6.21
C ARG A 3 15.35 12.57 5.15
N VAL A 4 15.90 12.46 3.94
CA VAL A 4 15.30 11.69 2.84
C VAL A 4 15.30 10.21 3.17
N LEU A 5 16.39 9.70 3.76
CA LEU A 5 16.51 8.30 4.15
C LEU A 5 15.53 7.94 5.27
N VAL A 6 15.39 8.81 6.29
CA VAL A 6 14.37 8.65 7.33
C VAL A 6 12.97 8.63 6.74
N ALA A 7 12.65 9.59 5.85
CA ALA A 7 11.33 9.64 5.21
C ALA A 7 11.04 8.38 4.37
N ALA A 8 12.03 7.88 3.62
CA ALA A 8 11.90 6.66 2.84
C ALA A 8 11.68 5.44 3.73
N VAL A 9 12.46 5.28 4.80
CA VAL A 9 12.27 4.18 5.76
C VAL A 9 10.90 4.27 6.42
N SER A 10 10.47 5.45 6.88
CA SER A 10 9.15 5.65 7.48
C SER A 10 8.02 5.29 6.53
N LEU A 11 8.12 5.68 5.24
CA LEU A 11 7.15 5.34 4.22
C LEU A 11 7.06 3.82 3.99
N VAL A 12 8.21 3.17 3.82
CA VAL A 12 8.33 1.72 3.62
C VAL A 12 7.75 0.96 4.83
N SER A 13 8.10 1.38 6.06
CA SER A 13 7.56 0.78 7.27
C SER A 13 6.05 0.97 7.38
N ALA A 14 5.53 2.17 7.12
CA ALA A 14 4.09 2.44 7.15
C ALA A 14 3.33 1.59 6.13
N ALA A 15 3.85 1.47 4.91
CA ALA A 15 3.28 0.61 3.88
C ALA A 15 3.29 -0.87 4.29
N ALA A 16 4.34 -1.34 4.96
CA ALA A 16 4.44 -2.73 5.41
C ALA A 16 3.38 -3.06 6.46
N PHE A 17 3.25 -2.22 7.49
CA PHE A 17 2.20 -2.38 8.50
C PHE A 17 0.80 -2.31 7.88
N LEU A 18 0.57 -1.34 6.99
CA LEU A 18 -0.70 -1.18 6.32
C LEU A 18 -1.04 -2.41 5.47
N THR A 19 -0.08 -2.94 4.70
CA THR A 19 -0.28 -4.16 3.91
C THR A 19 -0.63 -5.35 4.78
N ILE A 20 0.09 -5.57 5.88
CA ILE A 20 -0.18 -6.69 6.79
C ILE A 20 -1.58 -6.55 7.41
N ILE A 21 -1.92 -5.36 7.91
CA ILE A 21 -3.21 -5.13 8.57
C ILE A 21 -4.36 -5.30 7.57
N VAL A 22 -4.26 -4.68 6.39
CA VAL A 22 -5.35 -4.72 5.42
C VAL A 22 -5.47 -6.11 4.81
N ALA A 23 -4.40 -6.68 4.26
CA ALA A 23 -4.46 -7.93 3.53
C ALA A 23 -4.64 -9.17 4.42
N VAL A 24 -4.31 -9.12 5.71
CA VAL A 24 -4.47 -10.27 6.62
C VAL A 24 -5.66 -10.12 7.56
N ALA A 25 -5.90 -8.92 8.11
CA ALA A 25 -6.90 -8.75 9.17
C ALA A 25 -8.22 -8.12 8.71
N VAL A 26 -8.20 -7.22 7.73
CA VAL A 26 -9.38 -6.43 7.36
C VAL A 26 -10.04 -6.96 6.09
N TRP A 27 -9.26 -7.20 5.05
CA TRP A 27 -9.74 -7.57 3.72
C TRP A 27 -8.78 -8.50 2.98
N PRO A 28 -8.79 -9.80 3.30
CA PRO A 28 -8.00 -10.80 2.57
C PRO A 28 -8.33 -10.90 1.08
N GLY A 29 -9.55 -10.49 0.71
CA GLY A 29 -9.99 -10.40 -0.69
C GLY A 29 -9.18 -9.40 -1.53
N GLU A 30 -8.39 -8.52 -0.91
CA GLU A 30 -7.50 -7.59 -1.61
C GLU A 30 -6.49 -8.33 -2.50
N ALA A 31 -6.03 -9.52 -2.10
CA ALA A 31 -5.10 -10.33 -2.88
C ALA A 31 -5.66 -10.69 -4.27
N LYS A 32 -6.99 -10.75 -4.45
CA LYS A 32 -7.62 -10.94 -5.76
C LYS A 32 -7.32 -9.82 -6.75
N LEU A 33 -7.03 -8.61 -6.27
CA LEU A 33 -6.63 -7.49 -7.14
C LEU A 33 -5.29 -7.74 -7.84
N THR A 34 -4.46 -8.62 -7.27
CA THR A 34 -3.19 -9.03 -7.87
C THR A 34 -3.35 -10.18 -8.87
N ALA A 35 -4.52 -10.82 -8.92
CA ALA A 35 -4.79 -11.98 -9.77
C ALA A 35 -4.47 -11.77 -11.27
N PRO A 36 -4.71 -10.61 -11.90
CA PRO A 36 -4.35 -10.42 -13.30
C PRO A 36 -2.85 -10.56 -13.61
N LEU A 37 -1.99 -10.48 -12.59
CA LEU A 37 -0.54 -10.68 -12.74
C LEU A 37 -0.11 -12.14 -12.61
N PHE A 38 -0.96 -12.99 -12.02
CA PHE A 38 -0.60 -14.37 -11.64
C PHE A 38 -1.50 -15.41 -12.32
N CYS A 39 -2.82 -15.21 -12.29
CA CYS A 39 -3.76 -16.11 -12.94
C CYS A 39 -3.67 -15.98 -14.47
N SER A 40 -3.35 -17.09 -15.13
CA SER A 40 -3.25 -17.20 -16.58
C SER A 40 -3.99 -18.44 -17.09
N SER A 41 -4.34 -18.46 -18.38
CA SER A 41 -5.05 -19.59 -18.97
C SER A 41 -4.28 -20.91 -18.73
N PRO A 42 -4.94 -21.99 -18.28
CA PRO A 42 -6.39 -22.19 -18.22
C PRO A 42 -7.07 -21.84 -16.88
N ALA A 43 -6.35 -21.35 -15.88
CA ALA A 43 -6.87 -21.05 -14.54
C ALA A 43 -6.95 -19.53 -14.33
N THR A 44 -8.12 -18.95 -14.62
CA THR A 44 -8.30 -17.48 -14.64
C THR A 44 -9.16 -16.93 -13.51
N GLU A 45 -9.85 -17.79 -12.76
CA GLU A 45 -10.75 -17.34 -11.68
C GLU A 45 -10.01 -17.27 -10.33
N PRO A 46 -9.85 -16.08 -9.71
CA PRO A 46 -9.11 -15.96 -8.47
C PRO A 46 -9.97 -16.22 -7.23
N VAL A 47 -9.49 -17.13 -6.38
CA VAL A 47 -10.07 -17.47 -5.09
C VAL A 47 -9.01 -17.27 -4.02
N VAL A 48 -9.39 -16.64 -2.91
CA VAL A 48 -8.53 -16.51 -1.73
C VAL A 48 -9.08 -17.44 -0.67
N VAL A 49 -8.26 -18.35 -0.19
CA VAL A 49 -8.63 -19.36 0.80
C VAL A 49 -7.86 -19.10 2.09
N SER A 50 -8.55 -19.18 3.22
CA SER A 50 -7.92 -19.15 4.53
C SER A 50 -7.43 -20.55 4.90
N ASP A 51 -6.12 -20.75 4.85
CA ASP A 51 -5.47 -22.00 5.23
C ASP A 51 -5.07 -21.93 6.70
N THR A 52 -5.78 -22.70 7.54
CA THR A 52 -5.50 -22.77 8.97
C THR A 52 -4.72 -24.05 9.28
N PHE A 53 -3.46 -23.88 9.66
CA PHE A 53 -2.58 -24.96 10.07
C PHE A 53 -2.60 -25.12 11.59
N HIS A 54 -2.62 -26.37 12.04
CA HIS A 54 -2.52 -26.74 13.45
C HIS A 54 -1.24 -27.55 13.64
N ASP A 55 -0.25 -26.96 14.28
CA ASP A 55 1.00 -27.63 14.63
C ASP A 55 1.23 -27.62 16.15
N SER A 56 2.38 -28.14 16.59
CA SER A 56 2.73 -28.16 18.01
C SER A 56 3.01 -26.77 18.60
N GLU A 57 3.15 -25.74 17.77
CA GLU A 57 3.43 -24.35 18.16
C GLU A 57 2.17 -23.49 18.21
N GLY A 58 1.08 -23.91 17.55
CA GLY A 58 -0.25 -23.33 17.71
C GLY A 58 -1.13 -23.45 16.46
N THR A 59 -2.14 -22.58 16.41
CA THR A 59 -3.00 -22.40 15.23
C THR A 59 -2.51 -21.18 14.45
N SER A 60 -2.11 -21.38 13.20
CA SER A 60 -1.68 -20.31 12.29
C SER A 60 -2.63 -20.24 11.10
N THR A 61 -3.15 -19.06 10.78
CA THR A 61 -4.00 -18.83 9.60
C THR A 61 -3.25 -18.01 8.57
N ASN A 62 -3.16 -18.54 7.35
CA ASN A 62 -2.63 -17.85 6.19
C ASN A 62 -3.72 -17.67 5.12
N TYR A 63 -3.56 -16.72 4.20
CA TYR A 63 -4.51 -16.46 3.11
C TYR A 63 -3.83 -16.67 1.76
N THR A 64 -4.09 -17.80 1.10
CA THR A 64 -3.42 -18.16 -0.15
C THR A 64 -4.27 -17.77 -1.35
N LEU A 65 -3.62 -17.24 -2.41
CA LEU A 65 -4.28 -16.98 -3.69
C LEU A 65 -4.22 -18.24 -4.56
N TYR A 66 -5.38 -18.74 -4.93
CA TYR A 66 -5.56 -19.83 -5.88
C TYR A 66 -6.20 -19.32 -7.17
N CYS A 67 -5.71 -19.81 -8.29
CA CYS A 67 -6.35 -19.63 -9.58
C CYS A 67 -7.09 -20.91 -9.97
N VAL A 68 -8.36 -20.79 -10.31
CA VAL A 68 -9.25 -21.91 -10.62
C VAL A 68 -9.58 -21.87 -12.11
N SER A 69 -9.54 -23.05 -12.75
CA SER A 69 -10.02 -23.24 -14.13
C SER A 69 -11.48 -23.67 -14.15
N ASP A 70 -12.15 -23.53 -15.30
CA ASP A 70 -13.54 -23.98 -15.49
C ASP A 70 -13.76 -25.47 -15.20
N ARG A 71 -12.69 -26.27 -15.20
CA ARG A 71 -12.72 -27.71 -14.86
C ARG A 71 -12.42 -28.00 -13.39
N GLY A 72 -12.31 -26.98 -12.55
CA GLY A 72 -12.00 -27.10 -11.13
C GLY A 72 -10.54 -27.42 -10.81
N VAL A 73 -9.63 -27.31 -11.79
CA VAL A 73 -8.18 -27.44 -11.51
C VAL A 73 -7.72 -26.20 -10.75
N LEU A 74 -7.12 -26.41 -9.58
CA LEU A 74 -6.57 -25.39 -8.70
C LEU A 74 -5.07 -25.22 -9.00
N THR A 75 -4.64 -23.98 -9.20
CA THR A 75 -3.23 -23.60 -9.27
C THR A 75 -2.90 -22.71 -8.08
N ASP A 76 -1.85 -23.06 -7.35
CA ASP A 76 -1.38 -22.33 -6.17
C ASP A 76 -0.40 -21.23 -6.60
N GLU A 77 -0.78 -19.96 -6.43
CA GLU A 77 0.09 -18.80 -6.68
C GLU A 77 0.79 -18.32 -5.39
N GLY A 78 0.42 -18.91 -4.24
CA GLY A 78 1.01 -18.65 -2.94
C GLY A 78 0.51 -17.38 -2.25
N PHE A 79 1.11 -17.11 -1.10
CA PHE A 79 0.84 -15.92 -0.28
C PHE A 79 1.85 -14.79 -0.54
N ALA A 80 3.14 -15.13 -0.70
CA ALA A 80 4.22 -14.16 -0.69
C ALA A 80 4.21 -13.21 -1.90
N LEU A 81 3.95 -13.74 -3.10
CA LEU A 81 3.94 -12.94 -4.33
C LEU A 81 2.79 -11.92 -4.36
N PRO A 82 1.52 -12.32 -4.10
CA PRO A 82 0.43 -11.36 -3.94
C PRO A 82 0.72 -10.30 -2.87
N MET A 83 1.26 -10.70 -1.71
CA MET A 83 1.59 -9.76 -0.63
C MET A 83 2.67 -8.75 -1.02
N LEU A 84 3.69 -9.16 -1.77
CA LEU A 84 4.73 -8.26 -2.27
C LEU A 84 4.18 -7.25 -3.29
N VAL A 85 3.26 -7.68 -4.15
CA VAL A 85 2.59 -6.77 -5.10
C VAL A 85 1.72 -5.76 -4.35
N LEU A 86 0.92 -6.21 -3.38
CA LEU A 86 0.13 -5.31 -2.54
C LEU A 86 1.02 -4.34 -1.77
N PHE A 87 2.13 -4.82 -1.20
CA PHE A 87 3.10 -3.96 -0.53
C PHE A 87 3.65 -2.88 -1.46
N ALA A 88 4.08 -3.25 -2.67
CA ALA A 88 4.54 -2.30 -3.67
C ALA A 88 3.44 -1.29 -4.03
N ALA A 89 2.20 -1.73 -4.21
CA ALA A 89 1.05 -0.86 -4.47
C ALA A 89 0.83 0.15 -3.33
N HIS A 90 0.87 -0.30 -2.07
CA HIS A 90 0.72 0.56 -0.89
C HIS A 90 1.85 1.59 -0.77
N VAL A 91 3.10 1.22 -1.07
CA VAL A 91 4.22 2.17 -1.13
C VAL A 91 3.95 3.25 -2.18
N VAL A 92 3.49 2.87 -3.37
CA VAL A 92 3.17 3.81 -4.45
C VAL A 92 2.03 4.74 -4.05
N ILE A 93 0.95 4.21 -3.49
CA ILE A 93 -0.22 5.00 -3.06
C ILE A 93 0.18 6.00 -1.97
N LEU A 94 0.83 5.55 -0.90
CA LEU A 94 1.26 6.44 0.19
C LEU A 94 2.29 7.48 -0.30
N GLY A 95 3.22 7.06 -1.16
CA GLY A 95 4.18 7.97 -1.79
C GLY A 95 3.50 9.06 -2.61
N ALA A 96 2.53 8.69 -3.44
CA ALA A 96 1.74 9.62 -4.25
C ALA A 96 0.94 10.60 -3.37
N LEU A 97 0.31 10.12 -2.30
CA LEU A 97 -0.43 10.95 -1.35
C LEU A 97 0.49 11.96 -0.64
N LEU A 98 1.67 11.53 -0.19
CA LEU A 98 2.65 12.42 0.44
C LEU A 98 3.17 13.48 -0.54
N LEU A 99 3.44 13.09 -1.78
CA LEU A 99 3.85 14.03 -2.83
C LEU A 99 2.75 15.04 -3.12
N LEU A 100 1.50 14.59 -3.26
CA LEU A 100 0.34 15.45 -3.47
C LEU A 100 0.16 16.44 -2.31
N ALA A 101 0.22 15.97 -1.07
CA ALA A 101 0.15 16.82 0.12
C ALA A 101 1.29 17.85 0.16
N ALA A 102 2.52 17.45 -0.23
CA ALA A 102 3.65 18.36 -0.30
C ALA A 102 3.47 19.43 -1.39
N VAL A 103 2.89 19.09 -2.55
CA VAL A 103 2.59 20.04 -3.62
C VAL A 103 1.52 21.03 -3.18
N ILE A 104 0.41 20.55 -2.61
CA ILE A 104 -0.69 21.41 -2.12
C ILE A 104 -0.19 22.33 -1.00
N GLY A 105 0.56 21.80 -0.04
CA GLY A 105 1.12 22.57 1.06
C GLY A 105 2.06 23.70 0.59
N ARG A 106 2.83 23.47 -0.48
CA ARG A 106 3.68 24.51 -1.09
C ARG A 106 2.86 25.59 -1.80
N VAL A 107 1.75 25.24 -2.43
CA VAL A 107 0.86 26.19 -3.11
C VAL A 107 0.11 27.08 -2.10
N GLY A 108 -0.27 26.53 -0.96
CA GLY A 108 -0.94 27.26 0.13
C GLY A 108 -0.03 28.17 0.95
N HIS A 109 1.30 28.05 0.86
CA HIS A 109 2.28 28.83 1.62
C HIS A 109 2.82 30.05 0.84
N ARG A 110 2.00 30.65 -0.03
CA ARG A 110 2.33 31.94 -0.64
C ARG A 110 2.39 32.97 0.51
N PRO A 111 3.55 33.58 0.79
CA PRO A 111 3.61 34.57 1.85
C PRO A 111 2.69 35.71 1.43
N GLU A 112 1.67 35.97 2.23
CA GLU A 112 0.92 37.22 2.15
C GLU A 112 1.96 38.34 2.28
N PRO A 113 2.08 39.26 1.30
CA PRO A 113 2.96 40.41 1.44
C PRO A 113 2.51 41.16 2.70
N SER A 114 3.30 41.04 3.76
CA SER A 114 3.10 41.84 4.95
C SER A 114 3.53 43.26 4.58
N ASP A 115 2.59 44.03 4.03
CA ASP A 115 2.70 45.48 3.97
C ASP A 115 2.72 45.98 5.42
N GLY A 116 3.94 46.04 5.97
CA GLY A 116 4.18 46.52 7.31
C GLY A 116 3.71 47.97 7.44
N PRO A 117 3.17 48.40 8.59
CA PRO A 117 2.75 49.78 8.83
C PRO A 117 3.85 50.84 8.70
N PHE A 118 5.10 50.43 8.47
CA PHE A 118 6.30 51.25 8.57
C PHE A 118 6.63 52.06 7.31
N GLU A 119 6.03 51.75 6.16
CA GLU A 119 6.31 52.48 4.91
C GLU A 119 5.57 53.84 4.84
N ARG A 120 4.55 54.05 5.68
CA ARG A 120 3.76 55.30 5.69
C ARG A 120 4.36 56.45 6.50
N VAL A 121 5.45 56.23 7.25
CA VAL A 121 6.04 57.24 8.14
C VAL A 121 7.24 57.96 7.52
N GLN A 122 7.73 57.51 6.37
CA GLN A 122 8.90 58.12 5.71
C GLN A 122 8.57 59.25 4.73
N ASP A 123 7.28 59.48 4.43
CA ASP A 123 6.80 60.49 3.47
C ASP A 123 6.09 61.69 4.14
N SER A 124 6.37 62.00 5.41
CA SER A 124 5.71 63.11 6.14
C SER A 124 6.69 64.04 6.87
#